data_AF-A0A6V7IVX5-F1
#
_entry.id   AF-A0A6V7IVX5-F1
#
_cell.length_a   1.000
_cell.length_b   1.000
_cell.length_c   1.000
_cell.angle_alpha   90.00
_cell.angle_beta   90.00
_cell.angle_gamma   90.00
#
_symmetry.space_group_name_H-M   'P 1'
#
loop_
_entity.id
_entity.type
_entity.pdbx_description
1 polymer ?
#
loop_
_entity_poly.entity_id
_entity_poly.type
_entity_poly.pdbx_seq_one_letter_code
_entity_poly.pdbx_strand_id
1 'polypeptide(L)'
;EFHESSPIEKSKAKLYDKVIFKSDPPMKQQLWPRHCVQNTWGAELHKNLEIPSDAVRVCKGVDPEVDCYSGFTDMKNIDTPLLSLLKKRQITDIFVCGLAYDFCVNATARDALINGYRTILIDDCTRGIDLVSIEKTKAGIIEKSGVIVDSSQVSAIVEGKDRRPELGFKLAMEIKKNLISGGVKVNGKS
;
A
#
# COMPACT_ATOMS: atom_id res chain seq x y z
N GLU A 1 0.82 -18.74 -19.01
CA GLU A 1 0.23 -18.40 -20.34
C GLU A 1 -0.80 -17.28 -20.21
N PHE A 2 -1.22 -16.64 -21.30
CA PHE A 2 -2.32 -15.65 -21.25
C PHE A 2 -3.66 -16.35 -21.14
N HIS A 3 -4.55 -15.82 -20.30
CA HIS A 3 -5.92 -16.25 -20.16
C HIS A 3 -6.72 -15.87 -21.42
N GLU A 4 -7.74 -16.66 -21.75
CA GLU A 4 -8.56 -16.46 -22.97
C GLU A 4 -9.29 -15.12 -22.97
N SER A 5 -9.61 -14.59 -21.79
CA SER A 5 -10.19 -13.25 -21.64
C SER A 5 -9.18 -12.10 -21.68
N SER A 6 -7.90 -12.39 -21.91
CA SER A 6 -6.89 -11.34 -22.09
C SER A 6 -7.25 -10.48 -23.31
N PRO A 7 -7.29 -9.15 -23.18
CA PRO A 7 -7.64 -8.26 -24.29
C PRO A 7 -6.60 -8.28 -25.42
N ILE A 8 -5.43 -8.83 -25.16
CA ILE A 8 -4.27 -8.82 -26.06
C ILE A 8 -3.74 -10.25 -26.20
N GLU A 9 -3.50 -10.66 -27.44
CA GLU A 9 -2.86 -11.93 -27.79
C GLU A 9 -1.37 -11.93 -27.45
N LYS A 10 -0.82 -13.09 -27.04
CA LYS A 10 0.59 -13.24 -26.64
C LYS A 10 1.59 -12.75 -27.70
N SER A 11 1.31 -12.99 -28.99
CA SER A 11 2.19 -12.60 -30.10
C SER A 11 2.21 -11.09 -30.37
N LYS A 12 1.19 -10.35 -29.92
CA LYS A 12 1.03 -8.91 -30.14
C LYS A 12 1.36 -8.08 -28.90
N ALA A 13 1.56 -8.74 -27.76
CA ALA A 13 1.82 -8.09 -26.48
C ALA A 13 3.12 -7.28 -26.50
N LYS A 14 3.03 -6.04 -26.02
CA LYS A 14 4.13 -5.09 -25.87
C LYS A 14 4.31 -4.72 -24.41
N LEU A 15 5.44 -4.09 -24.11
CA LEU A 15 5.65 -3.50 -22.78
C LEU A 15 4.55 -2.47 -22.49
N TYR A 16 4.15 -2.41 -21.23
CA TYR A 16 3.08 -1.57 -20.68
C TYR A 16 1.65 -1.97 -21.04
N ASP A 17 1.48 -3.01 -21.85
CA ASP A 17 0.16 -3.59 -22.10
C ASP A 17 -0.41 -4.23 -20.83
N LYS A 18 -1.74 -4.12 -20.66
CA LYS A 18 -2.48 -4.80 -19.59
C LYS A 18 -3.00 -6.13 -20.14
N VAL A 19 -2.51 -7.22 -19.57
CA VAL A 19 -2.84 -8.59 -19.98
C VAL A 19 -3.47 -9.35 -18.82
N ILE A 20 -4.06 -10.51 -19.14
CA ILE A 20 -4.59 -11.43 -18.12
C ILE A 20 -3.82 -12.73 -18.23
N PHE A 21 -3.19 -13.16 -17.13
CA PHE A 21 -2.51 -14.45 -17.05
C PHE A 21 -3.47 -15.55 -16.61
N LYS A 22 -3.27 -16.76 -17.15
CA LYS A 22 -3.93 -17.98 -16.66
C LYS A 22 -3.39 -18.28 -15.26
N SER A 23 -4.26 -18.07 -14.28
CA SER A 23 -4.09 -18.44 -12.87
C SER A 23 -5.47 -18.72 -12.30
N ASP A 24 -5.54 -19.30 -11.11
CA ASP A 24 -6.80 -19.49 -10.39
C ASP A 24 -6.79 -18.62 -9.12
N PRO A 25 -7.51 -17.48 -9.09
CA PRO A 25 -8.30 -16.87 -10.18
C PRO A 25 -7.43 -16.17 -11.24
N PRO A 26 -7.97 -15.82 -12.43
CA PRO A 26 -7.21 -15.14 -13.49
C PRO A 26 -6.65 -13.78 -13.03
N MET A 27 -5.37 -13.53 -13.32
CA MET A 27 -4.64 -12.39 -12.79
C MET A 27 -4.41 -11.32 -13.84
N LYS A 28 -4.91 -10.11 -13.58
CA LYS A 28 -4.67 -8.93 -14.42
C LYS A 28 -3.32 -8.33 -14.08
N GLN A 29 -2.44 -8.16 -15.07
CA GLN A 29 -1.11 -7.60 -14.84
C GLN A 29 -0.72 -6.65 -15.97
N GLN A 30 0.06 -5.63 -15.61
CA GLN A 30 0.72 -4.75 -16.58
C GLN A 30 2.10 -5.32 -16.90
N LEU A 31 2.43 -5.45 -18.19
CA LEU A 31 3.76 -5.90 -18.60
C LEU A 31 4.78 -4.79 -18.38
N TRP A 32 5.91 -5.11 -17.77
CA TRP A 32 6.97 -4.16 -17.50
C TRP A 32 8.27 -4.57 -18.20
N PRO A 33 9.13 -3.59 -18.57
CA PRO A 33 10.52 -3.92 -18.87
C PRO A 33 11.14 -4.64 -17.67
N ARG A 34 12.16 -5.46 -17.92
CA ARG A 34 12.93 -6.09 -16.83
C ARG A 34 13.49 -5.00 -15.91
N HIS A 35 13.14 -5.06 -14.64
CA HIS A 35 13.57 -4.11 -13.62
C HIS A 35 13.73 -4.83 -12.28
N CYS A 36 14.50 -4.25 -11.35
CA CYS A 36 14.69 -4.76 -9.99
C CYS A 36 15.03 -6.27 -9.90
N VAL A 37 15.81 -6.79 -10.86
CA VAL A 37 16.19 -8.21 -10.89
C VAL A 37 17.06 -8.53 -9.68
N GLN A 38 16.74 -9.61 -8.98
CA GLN A 38 17.45 -10.04 -7.79
C GLN A 38 18.97 -10.13 -8.03
N ASN A 39 19.74 -9.65 -7.06
CA ASN A 39 21.21 -9.66 -7.09
C ASN A 39 21.83 -8.89 -8.27
N THR A 40 21.13 -7.89 -8.80
CA THR A 40 21.67 -6.96 -9.79
C THR A 40 21.69 -5.53 -9.25
N TRP A 41 22.53 -4.69 -9.84
CA TRP A 41 22.57 -3.26 -9.54
C TRP A 41 21.19 -2.58 -9.61
N GLY A 42 20.33 -3.02 -10.55
CA GLY A 42 18.98 -2.47 -10.69
C GLY A 42 18.03 -2.78 -9.53
N ALA A 43 18.39 -3.68 -8.59
CA ALA A 43 17.62 -3.98 -7.38
C ALA A 43 18.22 -3.35 -6.11
N GLU A 44 19.33 -2.62 -6.23
CA GLU A 44 19.92 -1.88 -5.12
C GLU A 44 19.12 -0.61 -4.82
N LEU A 45 19.16 -0.17 -3.57
CA LEU A 45 18.61 1.13 -3.19
C LEU A 45 19.50 2.23 -3.76
N HIS A 46 18.92 3.36 -4.15
CA HIS A 46 19.68 4.47 -4.71
C HIS A 46 20.76 4.94 -3.71
N LYS A 47 22.00 5.14 -4.17
CA LYS A 47 23.17 5.43 -3.32
C LYS A 47 23.06 6.65 -2.41
N ASN A 48 22.19 7.61 -2.76
CA ASN A 48 21.95 8.81 -1.95
C ASN A 48 20.81 8.64 -0.94
N LEU A 49 20.15 7.48 -0.90
CA LEU A 49 19.13 7.20 0.10
C LEU A 49 19.82 6.94 1.43
N GLU A 50 19.61 7.84 2.38
CA GLU A 50 20.05 7.64 3.75
C GLU A 50 19.11 6.67 4.45
N ILE A 51 19.67 5.59 4.99
CA ILE A 51 18.91 4.51 5.63
C ILE A 51 19.28 4.52 7.12
N PRO A 52 18.31 4.75 8.03
CA PRO A 52 18.54 4.62 9.46
C PRO A 52 19.08 3.24 9.84
N SER A 53 19.97 3.18 10.82
CA SER A 53 20.61 1.92 11.24
C SER A 53 19.64 0.83 11.72
N ASP A 54 18.47 1.22 12.21
CA ASP A 54 17.40 0.35 12.70
C ASP A 54 16.29 0.09 11.65
N ALA A 55 16.48 0.57 10.42
CA ALA A 55 15.55 0.35 9.33
C ALA A 55 15.44 -1.14 8.98
N VAL A 56 14.22 -1.56 8.63
CA VAL A 56 13.94 -2.93 8.21
C VAL A 56 13.63 -2.95 6.72
N ARG A 57 14.40 -3.74 5.97
CA ARG A 57 14.13 -3.97 4.54
C ARG A 57 13.13 -5.10 4.37
N VAL A 58 12.03 -4.81 3.68
CA VAL A 58 11.05 -5.82 3.23
C VAL A 58 11.14 -5.93 1.71
N CYS A 59 11.48 -7.11 1.21
CA CYS A 59 11.49 -7.40 -0.22
C CYS A 59 10.12 -7.93 -0.66
N LYS A 60 9.66 -7.51 -1.84
CA LYS A 60 8.38 -7.91 -2.45
C LYS A 60 8.58 -8.31 -3.91
N GLY A 61 7.64 -9.05 -4.49
CA GLY A 61 7.73 -9.54 -5.88
C GLY A 61 8.87 -10.55 -6.07
N VAL A 62 9.04 -11.44 -5.09
CA VAL A 62 10.13 -12.44 -5.08
C VAL A 62 9.71 -13.78 -5.68
N ASP A 63 8.41 -14.04 -5.79
CA ASP A 63 7.85 -15.19 -6.50
C ASP A 63 7.82 -14.87 -8.01
N PRO A 64 8.47 -15.66 -8.88
CA PRO A 64 8.44 -15.44 -10.33
C PRO A 64 7.03 -15.57 -10.95
N GLU A 65 6.10 -16.23 -10.28
CA GLU A 65 4.75 -16.48 -10.78
C GLU A 65 3.72 -15.43 -10.32
N VAL A 66 4.09 -14.50 -9.44
CA VAL A 66 3.15 -13.55 -8.82
C VAL A 66 3.77 -12.16 -8.65
N ASP A 67 3.08 -11.16 -9.20
CA ASP A 67 3.45 -9.77 -8.99
C ASP A 67 3.05 -9.28 -7.58
N CYS A 68 3.70 -8.23 -7.11
CA CYS A 68 3.43 -7.66 -5.79
C CYS A 68 3.75 -6.16 -5.79
N TYR A 69 2.71 -5.35 -5.96
CA TYR A 69 2.82 -3.89 -5.83
C TYR A 69 2.83 -3.45 -4.37
N SER A 70 1.95 -4.04 -3.56
CA SER A 70 1.79 -3.66 -2.15
C SER A 70 2.97 -4.14 -1.30
N GLY A 71 3.34 -3.33 -0.31
CA GLY A 71 4.20 -3.78 0.77
C GLY A 71 3.53 -4.80 1.69
N PHE A 72 2.20 -4.98 1.64
CA PHE A 72 1.45 -5.84 2.57
C PHE A 72 1.16 -7.23 2.02
N THR A 73 0.70 -7.33 0.77
CA THR A 73 0.29 -8.61 0.16
C THR A 73 0.67 -8.68 -1.33
N ASP A 74 0.84 -9.89 -1.84
CA ASP A 74 0.97 -10.14 -3.28
C ASP A 74 -0.40 -10.21 -3.98
N MET A 75 -0.40 -10.42 -5.31
CA MET A 75 -1.63 -10.54 -6.10
C MET A 75 -2.45 -11.82 -5.83
N LYS A 76 -1.92 -12.78 -5.05
CA LYS A 76 -2.64 -13.95 -4.54
C LYS A 76 -3.12 -13.76 -3.09
N ASN A 77 -3.00 -12.56 -2.54
CA ASN A 77 -3.31 -12.21 -1.14
C ASN A 77 -2.45 -12.97 -0.11
N ILE A 78 -1.22 -13.32 -0.47
CA ILE A 78 -0.24 -13.85 0.48
C ILE A 78 0.46 -12.66 1.15
N ASP A 79 0.46 -12.65 2.48
CA ASP A 79 1.08 -11.60 3.29
C ASP A 79 2.61 -11.57 3.09
N THR A 80 3.16 -10.36 2.93
CA THR A 80 4.58 -10.12 3.14
C THR A 80 4.89 -10.05 4.65
N PRO A 81 6.17 -10.06 5.04
CA PRO A 81 6.55 -9.84 6.44
C PRO A 81 6.09 -8.50 7.05
N LEU A 82 5.76 -7.48 6.23
CA LEU A 82 5.50 -6.12 6.71
C LEU A 82 4.38 -6.07 7.75
N LEU A 83 3.24 -6.72 7.50
CA LEU A 83 2.09 -6.70 8.41
C LEU A 83 2.46 -7.26 9.79
N SER A 84 3.17 -8.39 9.81
CA SER A 84 3.61 -9.03 11.05
C SER A 84 4.60 -8.16 11.83
N LEU A 85 5.52 -7.47 11.12
CA LEU A 85 6.51 -6.57 11.71
C LEU A 85 5.84 -5.35 12.36
N LEU A 86 4.91 -4.71 11.65
CA LEU A 86 4.17 -3.55 12.15
C LEU A 86 3.34 -3.90 13.38
N LYS A 87 2.62 -5.03 13.35
CA LYS A 87 1.86 -5.54 14.52
C LYS A 87 2.77 -5.80 15.71
N LYS A 88 3.89 -6.50 15.51
CA LYS A 88 4.85 -6.80 16.59
C LYS A 88 5.43 -5.54 17.22
N ARG A 89 5.63 -4.48 16.43
CA ARG A 89 6.13 -3.18 16.90
C ARG A 89 5.02 -2.23 17.39
N GLN A 90 3.77 -2.68 17.42
CA GLN A 90 2.60 -1.88 17.85
C GLN A 90 2.49 -0.54 17.11
N ILE A 91 2.85 -0.53 15.82
CA ILE A 91 2.74 0.65 14.97
C ILE A 91 1.26 0.97 14.74
N THR A 92 0.89 2.26 14.78
CA THR A 92 -0.48 2.72 14.56
C THR A 92 -0.62 3.72 13.42
N ASP A 93 0.46 4.44 13.10
CA ASP A 93 0.55 5.38 11.97
C ASP A 93 1.55 4.87 10.94
N ILE A 94 1.23 5.05 9.67
CA ILE A 94 2.09 4.72 8.55
C ILE A 94 2.19 5.95 7.66
N PHE A 95 3.41 6.44 7.48
CA PHE A 95 3.75 7.44 6.49
C PHE A 95 4.30 6.73 5.25
N VAL A 96 3.72 7.03 4.09
CA VAL A 96 4.06 6.39 2.82
C VAL A 96 4.62 7.43 1.86
N CYS A 97 5.75 7.12 1.25
CA CYS A 97 6.36 7.91 0.17
C CYS A 97 7.19 7.01 -0.76
N GLY A 98 7.73 7.59 -1.84
CA GLY A 98 8.64 6.89 -2.75
C GLY A 98 8.06 6.62 -4.14
N LEU A 99 8.30 5.42 -4.68
CA LEU A 99 8.01 5.09 -6.08
C LEU A 99 7.27 3.76 -6.24
N ALA A 100 6.35 3.60 -7.20
CA ALA A 100 5.68 4.66 -7.96
C ALA A 100 4.37 5.05 -7.27
N TYR A 101 4.02 6.35 -7.30
CA TYR A 101 2.83 6.94 -6.69
C TYR A 101 1.57 6.12 -6.97
N ASP A 102 1.32 5.84 -8.23
CA ASP A 102 0.13 5.22 -8.81
C ASP A 102 0.13 3.68 -8.76
N PHE A 103 1.24 3.07 -8.32
CA PHE A 103 1.41 1.62 -8.20
C PHE A 103 1.77 1.21 -6.77
N CYS A 104 3.07 1.07 -6.46
CA CYS A 104 3.51 0.50 -5.18
C CYS A 104 3.08 1.35 -4.00
N VAL A 105 3.13 2.68 -4.14
CA VAL A 105 2.71 3.61 -3.09
C VAL A 105 1.20 3.56 -2.89
N ASN A 106 0.41 3.66 -3.97
CA ASN A 106 -1.04 3.49 -3.96
C ASN A 106 -1.46 2.15 -3.30
N ALA A 107 -0.93 1.03 -3.77
CA ALA A 107 -1.28 -0.30 -3.27
C ALA A 107 -0.93 -0.44 -1.79
N THR A 108 0.26 -0.01 -1.39
CA THR A 108 0.70 -0.06 0.02
C THR A 108 -0.15 0.82 0.92
N ALA A 109 -0.43 2.06 0.51
CA ALA A 109 -1.25 2.98 1.29
C ALA A 109 -2.71 2.49 1.41
N ARG A 110 -3.27 1.91 0.35
CA ARG A 110 -4.61 1.31 0.39
C ARG A 110 -4.66 0.11 1.32
N ASP A 111 -3.67 -0.76 1.29
CA ASP A 111 -3.63 -1.93 2.17
C ASP A 111 -3.38 -1.54 3.62
N ALA A 112 -2.58 -0.50 3.88
CA ALA A 112 -2.44 0.10 5.21
C ALA A 112 -3.80 0.56 5.75
N LEU A 113 -4.57 1.30 4.94
CA LEU A 113 -5.92 1.75 5.29
C LEU A 113 -6.87 0.57 5.51
N ILE A 114 -6.83 -0.49 4.68
CA ILE A 114 -7.64 -1.70 4.85
C ILE A 114 -7.31 -2.38 6.18
N ASN A 115 -6.02 -2.53 6.50
CA ASN A 115 -5.52 -3.13 7.74
C ASN A 115 -5.72 -2.25 8.99
N GLY A 116 -6.30 -1.05 8.85
CA GLY A 116 -6.68 -0.20 9.98
C GLY A 116 -5.61 0.76 10.46
N TYR A 117 -4.52 0.93 9.72
CA TYR A 117 -3.49 1.92 10.05
C TYR A 117 -3.93 3.33 9.67
N ARG A 118 -3.58 4.31 10.51
CA ARG A 118 -3.66 5.73 10.16
C ARG A 118 -2.64 5.99 9.09
N THR A 119 -3.10 6.28 7.88
CA THR A 119 -2.21 6.31 6.71
C THR A 119 -2.08 7.73 6.18
N ILE A 120 -0.83 8.18 6.09
CA ILE A 120 -0.44 9.50 5.61
C ILE A 120 0.43 9.30 4.35
N LEU A 121 0.00 9.85 3.23
CA LEU A 121 0.77 9.87 1.98
C LEU A 121 1.49 11.22 1.85
N ILE A 122 2.81 11.18 1.64
CA ILE A 122 3.65 12.38 1.51
C ILE A 122 3.80 12.70 0.01
N ASP A 123 3.07 13.71 -0.49
CA ASP A 123 2.89 14.01 -1.92
C ASP A 123 4.21 14.45 -2.57
N ASP A 124 4.89 15.42 -1.99
CA ASP A 124 6.17 15.97 -2.48
C ASP A 124 7.36 15.00 -2.39
N CYS A 125 7.21 13.91 -1.63
CA CYS A 125 8.19 12.83 -1.50
C CYS A 125 7.84 11.60 -2.37
N THR A 126 6.91 11.73 -3.31
CA THR A 126 6.42 10.63 -4.13
C THR A 126 6.41 11.01 -5.61
N ARG A 127 6.77 10.08 -6.51
CA ARG A 127 6.67 10.27 -7.97
C ARG A 127 5.94 9.11 -8.62
N GLY A 128 5.01 9.40 -9.53
CA GLY A 128 4.25 8.40 -10.28
C GLY A 128 4.61 8.37 -11.76
N ILE A 129 3.96 7.46 -12.48
CA ILE A 129 4.17 7.24 -13.92
C ILE A 129 3.16 8.05 -14.73
N ASP A 130 1.87 7.98 -14.38
CA ASP A 130 0.78 8.61 -15.12
C ASP A 130 -0.01 9.59 -14.25
N LEU A 131 -0.21 10.82 -14.74
CA LEU A 131 -0.91 11.89 -14.01
C LEU A 131 -2.37 11.51 -13.70
N VAL A 132 -3.07 10.87 -14.63
CA VAL A 132 -4.47 10.48 -14.42
C VAL A 132 -4.57 9.42 -13.33
N SER A 133 -3.61 8.49 -13.28
CA SER A 133 -3.53 7.44 -12.27
C SER A 133 -3.10 7.98 -10.90
N ILE A 134 -2.26 9.03 -10.86
CA ILE A 134 -1.93 9.76 -9.64
C ILE A 134 -3.18 10.41 -9.05
N GLU A 135 -3.96 11.15 -9.85
CA GLU A 135 -5.19 11.80 -9.36
C GLU A 135 -6.21 10.78 -8.85
N LYS A 136 -6.36 9.63 -9.53
CA LYS A 136 -7.19 8.52 -9.03
C LYS A 136 -6.67 7.96 -7.70
N THR A 137 -5.36 7.88 -7.53
CA THR A 137 -4.74 7.46 -6.27
C THR A 137 -5.07 8.46 -5.18
N LYS A 138 -4.89 9.76 -5.41
CA LYS A 138 -5.21 10.82 -4.44
C LYS A 138 -6.67 10.73 -3.98
N ALA A 139 -7.59 10.65 -4.94
CA ALA A 139 -9.02 10.52 -4.65
C ALA A 139 -9.32 9.26 -3.81
N GLY A 140 -8.76 8.11 -4.19
CA GLY A 140 -9.00 6.83 -3.49
C GLY A 140 -8.41 6.78 -2.07
N ILE A 141 -7.31 7.48 -1.81
CA ILE A 141 -6.75 7.61 -0.46
C ILE A 141 -7.66 8.48 0.42
N ILE A 142 -8.10 9.64 -0.09
CA ILE A 142 -8.98 10.56 0.64
C ILE A 142 -10.34 9.89 0.94
N GLU A 143 -10.93 9.21 -0.04
CA GLU A 143 -12.21 8.49 0.11
C GLU A 143 -12.15 7.47 1.25
N LYS A 144 -10.99 6.83 1.45
CA LYS A 144 -10.75 5.84 2.51
C LYS A 144 -10.21 6.46 3.81
N SER A 145 -10.35 7.77 3.99
CA SER A 145 -9.91 8.52 5.17
C SER A 145 -8.39 8.53 5.39
N GLY A 146 -7.60 8.28 4.34
CA GLY A 146 -6.19 8.59 4.35
C GLY A 146 -5.96 10.10 4.18
N VAL A 147 -4.82 10.57 4.68
CA VAL A 147 -4.43 11.99 4.58
C VAL A 147 -3.29 12.15 3.60
N ILE A 148 -3.34 13.19 2.78
CA ILE A 148 -2.26 13.59 1.88
C ILE A 148 -1.66 14.89 2.40
N VAL A 149 -0.34 14.94 2.52
CA VAL A 149 0.41 16.09 3.05
C VAL A 149 1.69 16.31 2.28
N ASP A 150 2.27 17.50 2.43
CA ASP A 150 3.66 17.73 2.06
C ASP A 150 4.60 17.42 3.22
N SER A 151 5.86 17.13 2.90
CA SER A 151 6.92 16.80 3.87
C SER A 151 7.05 17.83 4.99
N SER A 152 6.81 19.11 4.69
CA SER A 152 6.82 20.22 5.65
C SER A 152 5.85 20.05 6.83
N GLN A 153 4.81 19.24 6.67
CA GLN A 153 3.77 19.03 7.68
C GLN A 153 4.03 17.79 8.54
N VAL A 154 4.93 16.89 8.12
CA VAL A 154 5.17 15.59 8.76
C VAL A 154 5.61 15.75 10.22
N SER A 155 6.54 16.67 10.49
CA SER A 155 7.04 16.89 11.86
C SER A 155 5.92 17.27 12.84
N ALA A 156 5.04 18.20 12.44
CA ALA A 156 3.93 18.63 13.29
C ALA A 156 2.95 17.49 13.60
N ILE A 157 2.72 16.57 12.65
CA ILE A 157 1.85 15.40 12.85
C ILE A 157 2.52 14.40 13.80
N VAL A 158 3.79 14.07 13.58
CA VAL A 158 4.56 13.13 14.42
C VAL A 158 4.66 13.63 15.86
N GLU A 159 4.90 14.92 16.05
CA GLU A 159 4.95 15.57 17.37
C GLU A 159 3.57 15.76 18.02
N GLY A 160 2.48 15.44 17.30
CA GLY A 160 1.11 15.59 17.79
C GLY A 160 0.66 17.05 17.95
N LYS A 161 1.34 18.00 17.29
CA LYS A 161 0.94 19.42 17.18
C LYS A 161 -0.16 19.61 16.14
N ASP A 162 -0.17 18.78 15.09
CA ASP A 162 -1.26 18.64 14.13
C ASP A 162 -2.00 17.31 14.39
N ARG A 163 -3.24 17.39 14.85
CA ARG A 163 -4.10 16.22 15.16
C ARG A 163 -5.31 16.19 14.25
N ARG A 164 -5.07 15.77 13.01
CA ARG A 164 -6.09 15.71 11.98
C ARG A 164 -7.21 14.72 12.33
N PRO A 165 -8.49 15.14 12.35
CA PRO A 165 -9.60 14.28 12.74
C PRO A 165 -9.80 13.10 11.78
N GLU A 166 -9.41 13.24 10.50
CA GLU A 166 -9.49 12.19 9.47
C GLU A 166 -8.74 10.93 9.89
N LEU A 167 -7.58 11.09 10.54
CA LEU A 167 -6.78 9.98 11.04
C LEU A 167 -7.46 9.26 12.21
N GLY A 168 -8.35 9.92 12.95
CA GLY A 168 -9.16 9.32 14.01
C GLY A 168 -10.50 8.76 13.53
N PHE A 169 -10.95 9.11 12.32
CA PHE A 169 -12.31 8.87 11.85
C PHE A 169 -12.64 7.38 11.76
N LYS A 170 -11.77 6.58 11.13
CA LYS A 170 -12.00 5.13 10.96
C LYS A 170 -12.13 4.43 12.31
N LEU A 171 -11.21 4.70 13.23
CA LEU A 171 -11.23 4.15 14.59
C LEU A 171 -12.52 4.54 15.33
N ALA A 172 -12.94 5.81 15.23
CA ALA A 172 -14.18 6.27 15.85
C ALA A 172 -15.41 5.53 15.30
N MET A 173 -15.45 5.29 13.97
CA MET A 173 -16.55 4.55 13.33
C MET A 173 -16.57 3.07 13.71
N GLU A 174 -15.39 2.44 13.85
CA GLU A 174 -15.27 1.06 14.32
C GLU A 174 -15.71 0.91 15.78
N ILE A 175 -15.28 1.83 16.67
CA ILE A 175 -15.72 1.89 18.06
C ILE A 175 -17.24 2.05 18.12
N LYS A 176 -17.81 2.99 17.35
CA LYS A 176 -19.26 3.19 17.29
C LYS A 176 -19.99 1.93 16.83
N LYS A 177 -19.49 1.25 15.79
CA LYS A 177 -20.06 -0.01 15.31
C LYS A 177 -20.05 -1.08 16.41
N ASN A 178 -18.91 -1.24 17.09
CA ASN A 178 -18.75 -2.19 18.19
C ASN A 178 -19.66 -1.89 19.38
N LEU A 179 -19.86 -0.61 19.72
CA LEU A 179 -20.79 -0.18 20.76
C LEU A 179 -22.26 -0.49 20.40
N ILE A 180 -22.63 -0.35 19.12
CA ILE A 180 -23.98 -0.65 18.63
C ILE A 180 -24.22 -2.17 18.51
N SER A 181 -23.22 -2.93 18.06
CA SER A 181 -23.32 -4.39 17.91
C SER A 181 -23.13 -5.16 19.23
N GLY A 182 -22.45 -4.55 20.20
CA GLY A 182 -22.09 -5.13 21.48
C GLY A 182 -22.98 -4.66 22.63
N GLY A 183 -24.31 -4.78 22.46
CA GLY A 183 -25.27 -4.53 23.55
C GLY A 183 -24.82 -5.22 24.84
N VAL A 184 -24.29 -4.41 25.76
CA VAL A 184 -23.81 -4.86 27.06
C VAL A 184 -25.01 -5.39 27.84
N LYS A 185 -25.11 -6.71 28.02
CA LYS A 185 -25.83 -7.26 29.16
C LYS A 185 -25.05 -6.89 30.41
N VAL A 186 -25.42 -5.79 31.04
CA VAL A 186 -24.99 -5.46 32.39
C VAL A 186 -25.64 -6.51 33.30
N ASN A 187 -24.92 -7.59 33.59
CA ASN A 187 -25.28 -8.48 34.68
C ASN A 187 -24.99 -7.74 36.00
N GLY A 188 -25.92 -6.89 36.41
CA GLY A 188 -25.98 -6.39 37.77
C GLY A 188 -26.23 -7.56 38.71
N LYS A 189 -25.19 -7.94 39.47
CA LYS A 189 -25.37 -8.73 40.68
C LYS A 189 -25.70 -7.75 41.81
N SER A 190 -26.96 -7.77 42.25
CA SER A 190 -27.38 -7.40 43.60
C SER A 190 -27.04 -8.55 44.57
#